data_AF-A0A7X7JSS4-F1
#
_entry.id   AF-A0A7X7JSS4-F1
#
_cell.length_a   1.000
_cell.length_b   1.000
_cell.length_c   1.000
_cell.angle_alpha   90.00
_cell.angle_beta   90.00
_cell.angle_gamma   90.00
#
_symmetry.space_group_name_H-M   'P 1'
#
loop_
_entity.id
_entity.type
_entity.pdbx_description
1 polymer ?
#
loop_
_entity_poly.entity_id
_entity_poly.type
_entity_poly.pdbx_seq_one_letter_code
_entity_poly.pdbx_strand_id
1 'polypeptide(L)'
;MIEADIYGNVNSTHVGGTRIMNGIGGSGDFTRNAFASTFISTSVAKDGAISAIVPFASHVDHTERDAMVIVTEYGYADLRGLAPRDRVQKVIAVAHPDYRPLLEEYYERALRAEGSHQHTPHDLRTAFDFHVNLATTGSMRMTDA
;
A
#
# COMPACT_ATOMS: atom_id res chain seq x y z
N MET A 1 9.52 5.06 2.27
CA MET A 1 8.65 3.98 2.82
C MET A 1 9.07 2.65 2.22
N ILE A 2 8.73 1.52 2.85
CA ILE A 2 8.87 0.17 2.27
C ILE A 2 7.68 -0.11 1.35
N GLU A 3 6.47 0.09 1.86
CA GLU A 3 5.23 -0.07 1.11
C GLU A 3 4.12 0.80 1.72
N ALA A 4 3.11 1.10 0.91
CA ALA A 4 1.84 1.67 1.37
C ALA A 4 0.68 0.83 0.82
N ASP A 5 -0.40 0.69 1.57
CA ASP A 5 -1.60 0.05 1.05
C ASP A 5 -2.50 1.01 0.29
N ILE A 6 -3.51 0.48 -0.41
CA ILE A 6 -4.48 1.27 -1.18
C ILE A 6 -5.29 2.25 -0.30
N TYR A 7 -5.30 2.07 1.03
CA TYR A 7 -5.92 2.98 1.99
C TYR A 7 -4.95 4.02 2.54
N GLY A 8 -3.66 3.91 2.21
CA GLY A 8 -2.60 4.82 2.61
C GLY A 8 -2.08 4.58 4.02
N ASN A 9 -2.21 3.36 4.58
CA ASN A 9 -1.33 2.96 5.67
C ASN A 9 0.07 2.72 5.12
N VAL A 10 1.10 3.02 5.91
CA VAL A 10 2.50 2.96 5.47
C VAL A 10 3.33 2.06 6.39
N ASN A 11 4.10 1.19 5.75
CA ASN A 11 5.16 0.39 6.34
C ASN A 11 6.51 1.07 6.07
N SER A 12 7.28 1.31 7.12
CA SER A 12 8.62 1.89 7.07
C SER A 12 9.71 0.91 7.51
N THR A 13 9.36 -0.28 8.01
CA THR A 13 10.29 -1.11 8.79
C THR A 13 10.39 -2.57 8.37
N HIS A 14 9.28 -3.28 8.13
CA HIS A 14 9.29 -4.73 7.99
C HIS A 14 9.06 -5.19 6.55
N VAL A 15 10.05 -5.85 5.95
CA VAL A 15 9.85 -6.54 4.66
C VAL A 15 9.10 -7.85 4.90
N GLY A 16 7.95 -8.03 4.23
CA GLY A 16 7.11 -9.22 4.39
C GLY A 16 6.57 -9.37 5.82
N GLY A 17 6.28 -8.24 6.48
CA GLY A 17 5.68 -8.18 7.82
C GLY A 17 6.57 -8.61 8.99
N THR A 18 7.77 -9.14 8.74
CA THR A 18 8.57 -9.79 9.81
C THR A 18 10.05 -9.43 9.81
N ARG A 19 10.65 -9.13 8.65
CA ARG A 19 12.09 -8.86 8.57
C ARG A 19 12.36 -7.37 8.68
N ILE A 20 12.97 -6.95 9.77
CA ILE A 20 13.34 -5.54 9.97
C ILE A 20 14.38 -5.10 8.92
N MET A 21 14.19 -3.90 8.37
CA MET A 21 15.17 -3.25 7.49
C MET A 21 16.15 -2.41 8.32
N ASN A 22 15.65 -1.35 8.95
CA ASN A 22 16.43 -0.48 9.83
C ASN A 22 15.70 -0.27 11.16
N GLY A 23 14.55 0.41 11.12
CA GLY A 23 13.73 0.76 12.28
C GLY A 23 12.89 2.01 11.98
N ILE A 24 11.88 2.29 12.81
CA ILE A 24 10.94 3.40 12.55
C ILE A 24 11.66 4.77 12.62
N GLY A 25 12.68 4.90 13.45
CA GLY A 25 13.39 6.16 13.68
C GLY A 25 12.42 7.27 14.12
N GLY A 26 12.72 8.52 13.72
CA GLY A 26 11.84 9.66 13.99
C GLY A 26 10.71 9.85 12.98
N SER A 27 10.48 8.89 12.07
CA SER A 27 9.48 9.08 11.01
C SER A 27 8.08 9.33 11.60
N GLY A 28 7.69 8.58 12.64
CA GLY A 28 6.41 8.78 13.32
C GLY A 28 6.31 10.13 14.04
N ASP A 29 7.41 10.58 14.67
CA ASP A 29 7.48 11.88 15.35
C ASP A 29 7.22 13.02 14.37
N PHE A 30 7.79 12.94 13.16
CA PHE A 30 7.55 13.94 12.12
C PHE A 30 6.16 13.79 11.49
N THR A 31 5.80 12.61 10.98
CA THR A 31 4.59 12.44 10.15
C THR A 31 3.30 12.72 10.91
N ARG A 32 3.24 12.38 12.21
CA ARG A 32 2.06 12.65 13.05
C ARG A 32 1.90 14.14 13.36
N ASN A 33 2.99 14.90 13.44
CA ASN A 33 3.00 16.30 13.87
C ASN A 33 3.23 17.31 12.73
N ALA A 34 3.55 16.84 11.52
CA ALA A 34 3.81 17.69 10.38
C ALA A 34 2.52 18.37 9.89
N PHE A 35 2.64 19.61 9.45
CA PHE A 35 1.56 20.32 8.76
C PHE A 35 1.15 19.62 7.46
N ALA A 36 2.12 19.00 6.77
CA ALA A 36 1.89 18.18 5.59
C ALA A 36 2.82 16.95 5.64
N SER A 37 2.26 15.79 5.95
CA SER A 37 2.99 14.53 5.99
C SER A 37 3.05 13.86 4.63
N THR A 38 4.26 13.61 4.12
CA THR A 38 4.50 13.07 2.78
C THR A 38 5.40 11.85 2.83
N PHE A 39 5.00 10.80 2.13
CA PHE A 39 5.79 9.60 1.91
C PHE A 39 6.21 9.49 0.44
N ILE A 40 7.49 9.22 0.22
CA ILE A 40 8.10 9.14 -1.10
C ILE A 40 8.76 7.77 -1.25
N SER A 41 8.55 7.13 -2.41
CA SER A 41 9.20 5.87 -2.80
C SER A 41 9.21 5.73 -4.32
N THR A 42 10.11 4.91 -4.86
CA THR A 42 9.88 4.31 -6.17
C THR A 42 8.66 3.38 -6.08
N SER A 43 7.89 3.26 -7.16
CA SER A 43 6.65 2.47 -7.18
C SER A 43 6.91 0.96 -7.17
N VAL A 44 8.11 0.53 -7.54
CA VAL A 44 8.56 -0.86 -7.49
C VAL A 44 9.98 -0.99 -6.92
N ALA A 45 10.31 -2.22 -6.52
CA ALA A 45 11.64 -2.67 -6.14
C ALA A 45 11.96 -4.02 -6.78
N LYS A 46 13.22 -4.46 -6.70
CA LYS A 46 13.71 -5.75 -7.22
C LYS A 46 13.31 -5.97 -8.68
N ASP A 47 13.72 -5.07 -9.57
CA ASP A 47 13.48 -5.15 -11.00
C ASP A 47 12.00 -5.34 -11.39
N GLY A 48 11.09 -4.72 -10.62
CA GLY A 48 9.65 -4.82 -10.86
C GLY A 48 8.98 -6.08 -10.29
N ALA A 49 9.67 -6.85 -9.46
CA ALA A 49 9.11 -8.01 -8.77
C ALA A 49 8.30 -7.63 -7.51
N ILE A 50 8.56 -6.46 -6.93
CA ILE A 50 7.90 -5.97 -5.70
C ILE A 50 7.22 -4.64 -6.01
N SER A 51 5.93 -4.52 -5.70
CA SER A 51 5.21 -3.25 -5.70
C SER A 51 5.37 -2.55 -4.36
N ALA A 52 5.58 -1.23 -4.39
CA ALA A 52 5.52 -0.38 -3.20
C ALA A 52 4.08 -0.01 -2.82
N ILE A 53 3.10 -0.21 -3.72
CA ILE A 53 1.67 -0.07 -3.42
C ILE A 53 1.03 -1.46 -3.38
N VAL A 54 0.41 -1.82 -2.26
CA VAL A 54 -0.10 -3.18 -1.99
C VAL A 54 -1.58 -3.18 -1.61
N PRO A 55 -2.28 -4.33 -1.71
CA PRO A 55 -3.65 -4.46 -1.21
C PRO A 55 -3.82 -4.08 0.27
N PHE A 56 -2.93 -4.61 1.12
CA PHE A 56 -2.86 -4.27 2.54
C PHE A 56 -1.40 -4.37 3.03
N ALA A 57 -0.98 -3.45 3.90
CA ALA A 57 0.40 -3.38 4.33
C ALA A 57 0.71 -4.55 5.27
N SER A 58 1.83 -5.24 5.04
CA SER A 58 2.23 -6.40 5.85
C SER A 58 2.63 -6.05 7.28
N HIS A 59 2.95 -4.78 7.52
CA HIS A 59 3.18 -4.15 8.81
C HIS A 59 2.80 -2.67 8.72
N VAL A 60 2.39 -2.05 9.82
CA VAL A 60 1.96 -0.65 9.83
C VAL A 60 2.76 0.13 10.86
N ASP A 61 3.58 1.06 10.37
CA ASP A 61 4.27 2.05 11.22
C ASP A 61 3.49 3.36 11.28
N HIS A 62 2.80 3.71 10.19
CA HIS A 62 1.99 4.93 10.09
C HIS A 62 0.61 4.56 9.59
N THR A 63 -0.42 4.91 10.35
CA THR A 63 -1.81 4.68 9.92
C THR A 63 -2.19 5.69 8.84
N GLU A 64 -3.33 5.48 8.18
CA GLU A 64 -3.85 6.34 7.12
C GLU A 64 -4.01 7.82 7.52
N ARG A 65 -4.11 8.09 8.83
CA ARG A 65 -4.19 9.44 9.42
C ARG A 65 -2.87 10.20 9.38
N ASP A 66 -1.75 9.48 9.31
CA ASP A 66 -0.40 10.07 9.29
C ASP A 66 0.14 10.24 7.88
N ALA A 67 -0.53 9.67 6.87
CA ALA A 67 -0.14 9.79 5.47
C ALA A 67 -1.11 10.73 4.75
N MET A 68 -0.66 11.95 4.50
CA MET A 68 -1.45 12.94 3.75
C MET A 68 -1.14 12.90 2.25
N VAL A 69 0.12 12.67 1.87
CA VAL A 69 0.56 12.61 0.48
C VAL A 69 1.45 11.40 0.25
N ILE A 70 1.21 10.66 -0.83
CA ILE A 70 2.08 9.58 -1.31
C ILE A 70 2.61 9.95 -2.69
N VAL A 71 3.92 9.84 -2.91
CA VAL A 71 4.59 10.23 -4.15
C VAL A 71 5.41 9.07 -4.70
N THR A 72 5.27 8.83 -6.01
CA THR A 72 6.11 7.91 -6.80
C THR A 72 6.56 8.59 -8.09
N GLU A 73 7.33 7.89 -8.91
CA GLU A 73 7.69 8.33 -10.27
C GLU A 73 6.49 8.51 -11.21
N TYR A 74 5.31 7.99 -10.85
CA TYR A 74 4.07 8.12 -11.64
C TYR A 74 3.18 9.29 -11.20
N GLY A 75 3.60 10.06 -10.18
CA GLY A 75 2.89 11.26 -9.72
C GLY A 75 2.70 11.29 -8.20
N TYR A 76 1.66 11.97 -7.75
CA TYR A 76 1.33 12.09 -6.33
C TYR A 76 -0.15 11.84 -6.06
N ALA A 77 -0.43 11.27 -4.89
CA ALA A 77 -1.76 11.04 -4.35
C ALA A 77 -1.96 11.95 -3.13
N ASP A 78 -2.77 13.00 -3.28
CA ASP A 78 -3.21 13.86 -2.17
C ASP A 78 -4.44 13.26 -1.49
N LEU A 79 -4.29 12.86 -0.24
CA LEU A 79 -5.25 12.08 0.53
C LEU A 79 -5.95 12.90 1.63
N ARG A 80 -5.69 14.22 1.69
CA ARG A 80 -6.26 15.12 2.70
C ARG A 80 -7.78 15.19 2.57
N GLY A 81 -8.49 15.00 3.69
CA GLY A 81 -9.94 15.11 3.75
C GLY A 81 -10.73 13.98 3.09
N LEU A 82 -10.06 12.90 2.67
CA LEU A 82 -10.70 11.79 1.99
C LEU A 82 -11.07 10.65 2.94
N ALA A 83 -12.23 10.04 2.73
CA ALA A 83 -12.58 8.76 3.36
C ALA A 83 -11.74 7.63 2.76
N PRO A 84 -11.57 6.47 3.43
CA PRO A 84 -10.74 5.38 2.93
C PRO A 84 -11.07 4.94 1.49
N ARG A 85 -12.35 4.86 1.13
CA ARG A 85 -12.77 4.48 -0.23
C ARG A 85 -12.31 5.49 -1.30
N ASP A 86 -12.33 6.79 -0.97
CA ASP A 86 -11.92 7.85 -1.88
C ASP A 86 -10.38 7.94 -2.04
N ARG A 87 -9.63 7.36 -1.09
CA ARG A 87 -8.16 7.27 -1.16
C ARG A 87 -7.71 6.24 -2.19
N VAL A 88 -8.45 5.14 -2.36
CA VAL A 88 -8.07 3.99 -3.18
C VAL A 88 -7.68 4.38 -4.60
N GLN A 89 -8.57 5.08 -5.32
CA GLN A 89 -8.29 5.46 -6.71
C GLN A 89 -7.05 6.35 -6.84
N LYS A 90 -6.82 7.26 -5.88
CA LYS A 90 -5.65 8.14 -5.88
C LYS A 90 -4.36 7.38 -5.61
N VAL A 91 -4.37 6.46 -4.64
CA VAL A 91 -3.19 5.66 -4.31
C VAL A 91 -2.86 4.68 -5.45
N ILE A 92 -3.86 4.02 -6.04
CA ILE A 92 -3.66 3.15 -7.21
C ILE A 92 -3.12 3.94 -8.40
N ALA A 93 -3.56 5.18 -8.62
CA ALA A 93 -3.08 6.01 -9.74
C ALA A 93 -1.55 6.27 -9.69
N VAL A 94 -0.94 6.26 -8.49
CA VAL A 94 0.53 6.41 -8.32
C VAL A 94 1.25 5.07 -8.20
N ALA A 95 0.56 3.93 -8.26
CA ALA A 95 1.22 2.63 -8.36
C ALA A 95 1.84 2.44 -9.75
N HIS A 96 2.75 1.47 -9.87
CA HIS A 96 3.33 1.08 -11.15
C HIS A 96 2.26 0.53 -12.09
N PRO A 97 2.26 0.86 -13.40
CA PRO A 97 1.27 0.39 -14.37
C PRO A 97 1.00 -1.11 -14.32
N ASP A 98 2.05 -1.94 -14.21
CA ASP A 98 1.94 -3.40 -14.11
C ASP A 98 1.14 -3.91 -12.90
N TYR A 99 1.00 -3.11 -11.84
CA TYR A 99 0.32 -3.49 -10.61
C TYR A 99 -1.06 -2.84 -10.45
N ARG A 100 -1.39 -1.78 -11.19
CA ARG A 100 -2.70 -1.10 -11.08
C ARG A 100 -3.87 -2.05 -11.33
N PRO A 101 -3.89 -2.87 -12.41
CA PRO A 101 -5.02 -3.79 -12.65
C PRO A 101 -5.21 -4.78 -11.51
N LEU A 102 -4.12 -5.26 -10.91
CA LEU A 102 -4.16 -6.22 -9.80
C LEU A 102 -4.72 -5.59 -8.52
N LEU A 103 -4.38 -4.33 -8.24
CA LEU A 103 -4.90 -3.57 -7.11
C LEU A 103 -6.38 -3.23 -7.29
N GLU A 104 -6.78 -2.87 -8.50
CA GLU A 104 -8.19 -2.63 -8.89
C GLU A 104 -9.01 -3.91 -8.75
N GLU A 105 -8.52 -5.04 -9.26
CA GLU A 105 -9.17 -6.34 -9.12
C GLU A 105 -9.35 -6.74 -7.65
N TYR A 106 -8.31 -6.56 -6.83
CA TYR A 106 -8.41 -6.79 -5.39
C TYR A 106 -9.49 -5.92 -4.76
N TYR A 107 -9.53 -4.62 -5.08
CA TYR A 107 -10.51 -3.70 -4.51
C TYR A 107 -11.94 -4.06 -4.94
N GLU A 108 -12.15 -4.40 -6.20
CA GLU A 108 -13.44 -4.87 -6.72
C GLU A 108 -13.91 -6.16 -6.03
N ARG A 109 -12.98 -7.09 -5.74
CA ARG A 109 -13.28 -8.28 -4.95
C ARG A 109 -13.63 -7.93 -3.51
N ALA A 110 -12.87 -7.02 -2.88
CA ALA A 110 -13.12 -6.56 -1.52
C ALA A 110 -14.50 -5.90 -1.37
N LEU A 111 -14.92 -5.10 -2.36
CA LEU A 111 -16.26 -4.50 -2.41
C LEU A 111 -17.39 -5.53 -2.41
N ARG A 112 -17.13 -6.75 -2.89
CA ARG A 112 -18.10 -7.85 -2.96
C ARG A 112 -18.00 -8.84 -1.78
N ALA A 113 -16.92 -8.78 -1.00
CA ALA A 113 -16.62 -9.78 0.03
C ALA A 113 -17.57 -9.72 1.24
N GLU A 114 -18.02 -8.53 1.61
CA GLU A 114 -19.00 -8.31 2.69
C GLU A 114 -20.18 -7.44 2.22
N GLY A 115 -21.30 -7.43 2.95
CA GLY A 115 -22.52 -6.70 2.59
C GLY A 115 -22.36 -5.18 2.42
N SER A 116 -23.46 -4.46 2.20
CA SER A 116 -23.49 -3.06 1.73
C SER A 116 -22.88 -1.97 2.67
N HIS A 117 -22.29 -2.32 3.81
CA HIS A 117 -21.87 -1.38 4.86
C HIS A 117 -20.35 -1.36 5.08
N GLN A 118 -19.57 -1.20 4.01
CA GLN A 118 -18.11 -1.21 4.09
C GLN A 118 -17.51 0.20 4.12
N HIS A 119 -16.86 0.57 5.23
CA HIS A 119 -16.07 1.80 5.34
C HIS A 119 -14.68 1.66 4.72
N THR A 120 -14.01 0.53 4.97
CA THR A 120 -12.68 0.19 4.44
C THR A 120 -12.73 -1.25 3.89
N PRO A 121 -13.08 -1.44 2.60
CA PRO A 121 -13.28 -2.76 2.00
C PRO A 121 -12.04 -3.67 2.07
N HIS A 122 -12.16 -4.89 2.60
CA HIS A 122 -11.09 -5.90 2.48
C HIS A 122 -11.67 -7.26 2.13
N ASP A 123 -10.98 -8.00 1.25
CA ASP A 123 -11.11 -9.45 1.19
C ASP A 123 -9.96 -10.06 2.01
N LEU A 124 -10.23 -10.39 3.27
CA LEU A 124 -9.21 -10.87 4.21
C LEU A 124 -8.50 -12.16 3.73
N ARG A 125 -9.13 -12.93 2.85
CA ARG A 125 -8.52 -14.16 2.30
C ARG A 125 -7.36 -13.86 1.37
N THR A 126 -7.35 -12.67 0.75
CA THR A 126 -6.42 -12.31 -0.32
C THR A 126 -5.67 -11.00 -0.07
N ALA A 127 -5.88 -10.37 1.10
CA ALA A 127 -5.26 -9.09 1.47
C ALA A 127 -3.72 -9.12 1.47
N PHE A 128 -3.13 -10.30 1.66
CA PHE A 128 -1.68 -10.50 1.70
C PHE A 128 -1.13 -11.34 0.54
N ASP A 129 -1.91 -11.56 -0.52
CA ASP A 129 -1.49 -12.42 -1.64
C ASP A 129 -0.21 -11.91 -2.32
N PHE A 130 -0.01 -10.59 -2.41
CA PHE A 130 1.23 -10.03 -2.93
C PHE A 130 2.45 -10.52 -2.13
N HIS A 131 2.38 -10.48 -0.80
CA HIS A 131 3.46 -10.92 0.08
C HIS A 131 3.65 -12.43 0.04
N VAL A 132 2.56 -13.21 -0.02
CA VAL A 132 2.59 -14.67 -0.15
C VAL A 132 3.22 -15.07 -1.49
N ASN A 133 2.82 -14.43 -2.58
CA ASN A 133 3.39 -14.66 -3.91
C ASN A 133 4.89 -14.34 -3.91
N LEU A 134 5.28 -13.18 -3.37
CA LEU A 134 6.69 -12.81 -3.26
C LEU A 134 7.51 -13.87 -2.51
N ALA A 135 6.98 -14.42 -1.42
CA ALA A 135 7.66 -15.44 -0.63
C ALA A 135 7.78 -16.80 -1.34
N THR A 136 6.81 -17.13 -2.20
CA THR A 136 6.71 -18.44 -2.86
C THR A 136 7.33 -18.47 -4.25
N THR A 137 7.20 -17.39 -5.03
CA THR A 137 7.62 -17.32 -6.43
C THR A 137 8.74 -16.30 -6.68
N GLY A 138 9.06 -15.45 -5.70
CA GLY A 138 10.02 -14.37 -5.85
C GLY A 138 9.45 -13.11 -6.52
N SER A 139 8.15 -13.07 -6.83
CA SER A 139 7.45 -11.91 -7.38
C SER A 139 6.07 -11.75 -6.75
N MET A 140 5.64 -10.51 -6.50
CA MET A 140 4.27 -10.21 -6.04
C MET A 140 3.22 -10.51 -7.12
N ARG A 141 3.60 -10.47 -8.40
CA ARG A 141 2.74 -10.86 -9.51
C ARG A 141 2.81 -12.38 -9.67
N MET A 142 1.66 -13.02 -9.82
CA MET A 142 1.65 -14.37 -10.38
C MET A 142 2.07 -14.26 -11.85
N THR A 143 3.21 -14.83 -12.19
CA THR A 143 3.53 -15.12 -13.59
C THR A 143 2.70 -16.32 -13.99
N ASP A 144 1.89 -16.20 -15.04
CA ASP A 144 1.27 -17.35 -15.66
C ASP A 144 2.37 -18.37 -15.97
N ALA A 145 2.19 -19.59 -15.45
CA ALA A 145 3.08 -20.72 -15.69
C ALA A 145 2.94 -21.25 -17.13
#